data_AF-A0A849FM94-F1
#
_entry.id   AF-A0A849FM94-F1
#
_cell.length_a   1.000
_cell.length_b   1.000
_cell.length_c   1.000
_cell.angle_alpha   90.00
_cell.angle_beta   90.00
_cell.angle_gamma   90.00
#
_symmetry.space_group_name_H-M   'P 1'
#
loop_
_entity.id
_entity.type
_entity.pdbx_description
1 polymer ?
#
loop_
_entity_poly.entity_id
_entity_poly.type
_entity_poly.pdbx_seq_one_letter_code
_entity_poly.pdbx_strand_id
1 'polypeptide(L)' 'MEKIFNITLQNRKILYKILTGTPKDQLLKVPDGYRNNIWWNIAHVVVTQQLLVYNLSGHKMKVPNELVEKFRKGTVP' A
#
# COMPACT_ATOMS: atom_id res chain seq x y z
N MET A 1 -22.23 2.71 -4.54
CA MET A 1 -21.20 2.20 -3.62
C MET A 1 -20.57 0.89 -4.10
N GLU A 2 -21.36 -0.11 -4.53
CA GLU A 2 -20.87 -1.42 -4.97
C GLU A 2 -19.71 -1.36 -5.99
N LYS A 3 -19.82 -0.54 -7.04
CA LYS A 3 -18.75 -0.33 -8.03
C LYS A 3 -17.41 0.09 -7.39
N ILE A 4 -17.42 0.97 -6.40
CA ILE A 4 -16.21 1.48 -5.73
C ILE A 4 -15.55 0.37 -4.91
N PHE A 5 -16.36 -0.42 -4.20
CA PHE A 5 -15.86 -1.57 -3.45
C PHE A 5 -15.28 -2.65 -4.39
N ASN A 6 -15.93 -2.90 -5.53
CA ASN A 6 -15.41 -3.82 -6.55
C ASN A 6 -14.07 -3.34 -7.12
N ILE A 7 -13.95 -2.06 -7.48
CA ILE A 7 -12.67 -1.48 -7.94
C ILE A 7 -11.57 -1.65 -6.88
N THR A 8 -11.88 -1.34 -5.62
CA THR A 8 -10.93 -1.49 -4.50
C THR A 8 -10.47 -2.94 -4.35
N LEU A 9 -11.40 -3.90 -4.42
CA LEU A 9 -11.09 -5.33 -4.32
C LEU A 9 -10.23 -5.80 -5.49
N GLN A 10 -10.53 -5.38 -6.73
CA GLN A 10 -9.71 -5.75 -7.89
C GLN A 10 -8.30 -5.18 -7.80
N ASN A 11 -8.14 -3.92 -7.36
CA ASN A 11 -6.83 -3.35 -7.09
C ASN A 11 -6.05 -4.15 -6.04
N ARG A 12 -6.71 -4.59 -4.95
CA ARG A 12 -6.08 -5.46 -3.94
C ARG A 12 -5.61 -6.80 -4.53
N LYS A 13 -6.42 -7.44 -5.38
CA LYS A 13 -6.05 -8.69 -6.06
C LYS A 13 -4.85 -8.52 -6.99
N ILE A 14 -4.81 -7.42 -7.76
CA ILE A 14 -3.71 -7.12 -8.67
C ILE A 14 -2.41 -6.89 -7.88
N LEU A 15 -2.46 -6.06 -6.83
CA LEU A 15 -1.29 -5.80 -5.98
C LEU A 15 -0.81 -7.07 -5.27
N TYR A 16 -1.73 -7.92 -4.82
CA TYR A 16 -1.39 -9.22 -4.23
C TYR A 16 -0.68 -10.14 -5.23
N LYS A 17 -1.15 -10.20 -6.48
CA LYS A 17 -0.50 -10.96 -7.54
C LYS A 17 0.92 -10.44 -7.82
N ILE A 18 1.11 -9.12 -7.87
CA ILE A 18 2.44 -8.52 -8.03
C ILE A 18 3.33 -8.88 -6.83
N LEU A 19 2.80 -8.75 -5.61
CA LEU A 19 3.55 -9.04 -4.39
C LEU A 19 4.03 -10.49 -4.32
N THR A 20 3.16 -11.43 -4.67
CA THR A 20 3.45 -12.88 -4.55
C THR A 20 4.16 -13.45 -5.76
N GLY A 21 4.01 -12.83 -6.94
CA GLY A 21 4.64 -13.26 -8.18
C GLY A 21 5.99 -12.62 -8.48
N THR A 22 6.38 -11.56 -7.77
CA THR A 22 7.66 -10.87 -7.98
C THR A 22 8.72 -11.39 -7.00
N PRO A 23 9.93 -11.77 -7.49
CA PRO A 23 11.04 -12.14 -6.62
C PRO A 23 11.39 -11.06 -5.59
N LYS A 24 11.84 -11.47 -4.40
CA LYS A 24 12.10 -10.57 -3.27
C LYS A 24 13.14 -9.49 -3.58
N ASP A 25 14.20 -9.84 -4.30
CA ASP A 25 15.25 -8.92 -4.76
C ASP A 25 14.67 -7.83 -5.66
N GLN A 26 13.75 -8.18 -6.57
CA GLN A 26 13.07 -7.20 -7.42
C GLN A 26 12.06 -6.35 -6.64
N LEU A 27 11.35 -6.95 -5.67
CA LEU A 27 10.40 -6.22 -4.82
C LEU A 27 11.05 -5.10 -4.01
N LEU A 28 12.28 -5.35 -3.54
CA LEU A 28 13.01 -4.45 -2.66
C LEU A 28 13.98 -3.51 -3.40
N LYS A 29 14.24 -3.76 -4.69
CA LYS A 29 15.11 -2.91 -5.50
C LYS A 29 14.48 -1.53 -5.75
N VAL A 30 15.23 -0.48 -5.43
CA VAL A 30 14.93 0.90 -5.86
C VAL A 30 15.64 1.13 -7.21
N PRO A 31 14.91 1.36 -8.31
CA PRO A 31 15.55 1.63 -9.61
C PRO A 31 16.25 2.99 -9.65
N ASP A 32 17.25 3.13 -10.53
CA ASP A 32 17.98 4.38 -10.70
C ASP A 32 17.04 5.53 -11.09
N GLY A 33 17.19 6.68 -10.42
CA GLY A 33 16.32 7.84 -10.60
C GLY A 33 14.99 7.77 -9.83
N TYR A 34 14.72 6.67 -9.12
CA TYR A 34 13.56 6.54 -8.24
C TYR A 34 13.98 6.57 -6.77
N ARG A 35 13.00 6.80 -5.89
CA ARG A 35 13.21 6.89 -4.43
C ARG A 35 12.38 5.89 -3.63
N ASN A 36 11.75 4.91 -4.30
CA ASN A 36 10.98 3.86 -3.68
C ASN A 36 11.01 2.58 -4.53
N ASN A 37 10.57 1.48 -3.94
CA ASN A 37 10.54 0.15 -4.56
C ASN A 37 9.10 -0.38 -4.63
N ILE A 38 8.90 -1.54 -5.28
CA ILE A 38 7.57 -2.14 -5.47
C ILE A 38 6.92 -2.45 -4.12
N TRP A 39 7.68 -3.01 -3.18
CA TRP A 39 7.20 -3.33 -1.84
C TRP A 39 6.63 -2.09 -1.12
N TRP A 40 7.39 -0.99 -1.09
CA TRP A 40 6.97 0.25 -0.47
C TRP A 40 5.70 0.79 -1.11
N ASN A 41 5.59 0.77 -2.44
CA ASN A 41 4.39 1.24 -3.14
C ASN A 41 3.14 0.40 -2.80
N ILE A 42 3.27 -0.93 -2.73
CA ILE A 42 2.15 -1.81 -2.34
C ILE A 42 1.70 -1.50 -0.90
N ALA A 43 2.66 -1.41 0.04
CA ALA A 43 2.37 -1.10 1.43
C ALA A 43 1.77 0.31 1.58
N HIS A 44 2.27 1.29 0.83
CA HIS A 44 1.75 2.67 0.77
C HIS A 44 0.26 2.71 0.40
N VAL A 45 -0.15 1.90 -0.59
CA VAL A 45 -1.57 1.81 -0.98
C VAL A 45 -2.43 1.18 0.14
N VAL A 46 -1.90 0.23 0.92
CA VAL A 46 -2.59 -0.30 2.11
C VAL A 46 -2.82 0.78 3.15
N VAL A 47 -1.75 1.44 3.60
CA VAL A 47 -1.85 2.39 4.72
C VAL A 47 -2.61 3.66 4.34
N THR A 48 -2.48 4.12 3.09
CA THR A 48 -3.18 5.33 2.64
C THR A 48 -4.68 5.12 2.61
N GLN A 49 -5.17 3.94 2.19
CA GLN A 49 -6.60 3.64 2.28
C GLN A 49 -7.09 3.66 3.74
N GLN A 50 -6.29 3.14 4.68
CA GLN A 50 -6.64 3.12 6.10
C GLN A 50 -6.70 4.54 6.67
N LEU A 51 -5.73 5.39 6.32
CA LEU A 51 -5.74 6.81 6.70
C LEU A 51 -6.96 7.55 6.14
N LEU A 52 -7.19 7.46 4.83
CA LEU A 52 -8.21 8.28 4.17
C LEU A 52 -9.64 7.82 4.46
N VAL A 53 -9.87 6.51 4.59
CA VAL A 53 -11.23 5.96 4.74
C VAL A 53 -11.58 5.67 6.20
N TYR A 54 -10.66 5.08 6.96
CA TYR A 54 -10.97 4.74 8.36
C TYR A 54 -10.69 5.93 9.28
N ASN A 55 -9.45 6.43 9.27
CA ASN A 55 -9.03 7.46 10.22
C ASN A 55 -9.77 8.79 10.03
N LEU A 56 -9.89 9.29 8.79
CA LEU A 56 -10.63 10.53 8.52
C LEU A 56 -12.14 10.41 8.75
N SER A 57 -12.68 9.19 8.85
CA SER A 57 -14.07 8.94 9.24
C SER A 57 -14.25 8.66 10.73
N GLY A 58 -13.20 8.86 11.55
CA GLY A 58 -13.25 8.62 13.00
C GLY A 58 -13.29 7.14 13.39
N HIS A 59 -13.01 6.23 12.45
CA HIS A 59 -12.95 4.80 12.71
C HIS A 59 -11.53 4.31 12.98
N LYS A 60 -11.42 3.28 13.82
CA LYS A 60 -10.15 2.60 14.09
C LYS A 60 -9.62 1.94 12.81
N MET A 61 -8.38 2.26 12.44
CA MET A 61 -7.66 1.59 11.36
C MET A 61 -7.47 0.10 11.65
N LYS A 62 -7.42 -0.69 10.58
CA LYS A 62 -7.24 -2.15 10.63
C LYS A 62 -5.78 -2.59 10.39
N VAL A 63 -4.85 -1.65 10.45
CA VAL A 63 -3.40 -1.89 10.34
C VAL A 63 -2.69 -1.30 11.55
N PRO A 64 -1.55 -1.87 11.98
CA PRO A 64 -0.72 -1.29 13.03
C PRO A 64 -0.24 0.13 12.67
N ASN A 65 -0.13 0.99 13.68
CA ASN A 65 0.38 2.35 13.49
C ASN A 65 1.84 2.35 13.00
N GLU A 66 2.65 1.34 13.35
CA GLU A 66 4.03 1.28 12.86
C GLU A 66 4.10 1.08 11.34
N LEU A 67 3.12 0.41 10.74
CA LEU A 67 3.04 0.32 9.27
C LEU A 67 2.73 1.69 8.67
N VAL A 68 1.83 2.45 9.28
CA VAL A 68 1.48 3.79 8.81
C VAL A 68 2.70 4.71 8.85
N GLU A 69 3.44 4.71 9.95
CA GLU A 69 4.65 5.54 10.08
C GLU A 69 5.75 5.17 9.08
N LYS A 70 5.83 3.90 8.66
CA LYS A 70 6.81 3.43 7.67
C LYS A 70 6.42 3.69 6.22
N PHE A 71 5.12 3.77 5.90
CA PHE A 71 4.64 3.76 4.51
C PHE A 71 3.70 4.92 4.17
N ARG A 72 3.44 5.86 5.08
CA ARG A 72 2.64 7.06 4.77
C ARG A 72 3.37 7.97 3.78
N LYS A 73 2.61 8.84 3.11
CA LYS A 73 3.15 9.85 2.17
C LYS A 73 4.30 10.61 2.82
N GLY A 74 5.41 10.76 2.09
CA GLY A 74 6.61 11.46 2.54
C GLY A 74 7.71 10.54 3.07
N THR A 75 7.39 9.28 3.39
CA THR A 75 8.38 8.25 3.73
C THR A 75 9.04 7.69 2.45
N VAL A 76 10.21 7.07 2.63
CA VAL A 76 10.94 6.32 1.60
C VAL A 76 11.52 5.04 2.24
N PRO A 77 11.67 3.94 1.49
CA PRO A 77 12.27 2.70 1.98
C PRO A 77 13.79 2.82 2.20
#